data_AF-A0A8T0FP91-F1
#
_entry.id   AF-A0A8T0FP91-F1
#
_cell.length_a   1.000
_cell.length_b   1.000
_cell.length_c   1.000
_cell.angle_alpha   90.00
_cell.angle_beta   90.00
_cell.angle_gamma   90.00
#
_symmetry.space_group_name_H-M   'P 1'
#
loop_
_entity.id
_entity.type
_entity.pdbx_description
1 polymer ?
#
loop_
_entity_poly.entity_id
_entity_poly.type
_entity_poly.pdbx_seq_one_letter_code
_entity_poly.pdbx_strand_id
1 'polypeptide(L)'
;MEEILEDYISSEDLKKFEAVYQNHLQDGTVTAREQFDYAWCLIRSKYPTDIRRGVVLLEDLFQNGDATTKRDYMYYLAIGHTKLKDYNKALRLFF
;
A
#
# COMPACT_ATOMS: atom_id res chain seq x y z
N MET A 1 -10.25 6.26 -14.75
CA MET A 1 -10.00 5.06 -13.92
C MET A 1 -8.74 4.30 -14.38
N GLU A 2 -8.24 4.53 -15.61
CA GLU A 2 -6.99 3.97 -16.14
C GLU A 2 -5.67 4.65 -15.68
N GLU A 3 -5.70 5.90 -15.21
CA GLU A 3 -4.46 6.65 -14.88
C GLU A 3 -3.72 6.20 -13.61
N ILE A 4 -4.36 5.45 -12.72
CA ILE A 4 -3.74 4.96 -11.47
C ILE A 4 -2.76 3.80 -11.67
N LEU A 5 -2.81 3.13 -12.82
CA LEU A 5 -1.91 1.99 -13.10
C LEU A 5 -0.57 2.44 -13.67
N GLU A 6 -0.53 3.56 -14.40
CA GLU A 6 0.64 4.08 -15.10
C GLU A 6 1.31 5.29 -14.41
N ASP A 7 0.67 5.90 -13.40
CA ASP A 7 1.28 6.99 -12.63
C ASP A 7 2.28 6.41 -11.60
N TYR A 8 3.51 6.20 -12.07
CA TYR A 8 4.63 5.83 -11.22
C TYR A 8 4.99 7.00 -10.30
N ILE A 9 5.08 6.74 -9.00
CA ILE A 9 5.61 7.74 -8.07
C ILE A 9 7.10 7.96 -8.33
N SER A 10 7.53 9.21 -8.33
CA SER A 10 8.94 9.55 -8.42
C SER A 10 9.69 8.99 -7.22
N SER A 11 10.89 8.44 -7.46
CA SER A 11 11.73 7.86 -6.41
C SER A 11 12.06 8.86 -5.29
N GLU A 12 12.06 10.16 -5.60
CA GLU A 12 12.28 11.24 -4.64
C GLU A 12 11.11 11.39 -3.67
N ASP A 13 9.87 11.31 -4.16
CA ASP A 13 8.68 11.41 -3.30
C ASP A 13 8.52 10.13 -2.46
N LEU A 14 8.81 8.96 -3.02
CA LEU A 14 8.83 7.71 -2.26
C LEU A 14 9.81 7.77 -1.08
N LYS A 15 11.00 8.34 -1.27
CA LYS A 15 11.98 8.56 -0.20
C LYS A 15 11.50 9.55 0.86
N LYS A 16 10.78 10.61 0.47
CA LYS A 16 10.19 11.56 1.44
C LYS A 16 9.18 10.86 2.35
N PHE A 17 8.26 10.09 1.77
CA PHE A 17 7.26 9.33 2.53
C PHE A 17 7.90 8.25 3.40
N GLU A 18 8.95 7.57 2.89
CA GLU A 18 9.72 6.61 3.70
C GLU A 18 10.39 7.28 4.91
N ALA A 19 11.00 8.45 4.72
CA ALA A 19 11.63 9.19 5.80
C ALA A 19 10.60 9.65 6.85
N VAL A 20 9.42 10.12 6.41
CA VAL A 20 8.33 10.51 7.34
C VAL A 20 7.84 9.29 8.11
N TYR A 21 7.56 8.18 7.42
CA TYR A 21 7.12 6.94 8.05
C TYR A 21 8.14 6.41 9.06
N GLN A 22 9.44 6.39 8.71
CA GLN A 22 10.49 5.96 9.64
C GLN A 22 10.63 6.89 10.84
N ASN A 23 10.50 8.20 10.67
CA ASN A 23 10.54 9.13 11.79
C ASN A 23 9.37 8.87 12.76
N HIS A 24 8.15 8.74 12.24
CA HIS A 24 6.98 8.45 13.08
C HIS A 24 7.06 7.04 13.69
N LEU A 25 7.68 6.09 13.00
CA LEU A 25 7.93 4.73 13.52
C LEU A 25 8.92 4.75 14.69
N GLN A 26 9.96 5.59 14.62
CA GLN A 26 10.88 5.78 15.74
C GLN A 26 10.22 6.51 16.91
N ASP A 27 9.34 7.46 16.63
CA ASP A 27 8.58 8.21 17.64
C ASP A 27 7.45 7.36 18.27
N GLY A 28 7.06 6.26 17.63
CA GLY A 28 5.98 5.38 18.07
C GLY A 28 4.57 5.94 17.83
N THR A 29 4.46 6.99 17.02
CA THR A 29 3.23 7.75 16.75
C THR A 29 2.69 7.55 15.34
N VAL A 30 3.09 6.48 14.65
CA VAL A 30 2.57 6.13 13.31
C VAL A 30 1.07 5.94 13.38
N THR A 31 0.31 6.79 12.68
CA THR A 31 -1.12 6.54 12.52
C THR A 31 -1.39 5.59 11.35
N ALA A 32 -2.56 4.95 11.37
CA ALA A 32 -3.05 4.12 10.29
C ALA A 32 -3.06 4.85 8.93
N ARG A 33 -3.22 6.17 8.94
CA ARG A 33 -3.22 7.00 7.74
C ARG A 33 -1.82 7.16 7.16
N GLU A 34 -0.81 7.47 7.98
CA GLU A 34 0.58 7.54 7.50
C GLU A 34 1.10 6.20 6.99
N GLN A 35 0.74 5.10 7.65
CA GLN A 35 1.07 3.75 7.17
C GLN A 35 0.39 3.46 5.84
N PHE A 36 -0.86 3.89 5.67
CA PHE A 36 -1.60 3.74 4.41
C PHE A 36 -0.96 4.54 3.27
N ASP A 37 -0.64 5.81 3.51
CA ASP A 37 -0.03 6.69 2.51
C ASP A 37 1.32 6.12 2.03
N TYR A 38 2.16 5.63 2.96
CA TYR A 38 3.43 4.97 2.61
C TYR A 38 3.21 3.67 1.84
N ALA A 39 2.28 2.81 2.28
CA ALA A 39 1.95 1.56 1.60
C ALA A 39 1.44 1.79 0.17
N TRP A 40 0.62 2.83 -0.04
CA TRP A 40 0.12 3.19 -1.36
C TRP A 40 1.23 3.69 -2.29
N CYS A 41 2.17 4.48 -1.77
CA CYS A 41 3.36 4.89 -2.52
C CYS A 41 4.19 3.68 -2.95
N LEU A 42 4.39 2.71 -2.06
CA LEU A 42 5.13 1.47 -2.34
C LEU A 42 4.45 0.62 -3.43
N ILE A 43 3.12 0.50 -3.42
CA ILE A 43 2.35 -0.22 -4.46
C ILE A 43 2.49 0.45 -5.83
N ARG A 44 2.70 1.77 -5.87
CA ARG A 44 2.91 2.54 -7.10
C ARG A 44 4.38 2.58 -7.55
N SER A 45 5.29 1.93 -6.82
CA SER A 45 6.69 1.80 -7.19
C SER A 45 6.87 0.92 -8.44
N LYS A 46 8.00 1.11 -9.13
CA LYS A 46 8.43 0.26 -10.26
C LYS A 46 8.99 -1.09 -9.80
N TYR A 47 9.37 -1.21 -8.53
CA TYR A 47 10.06 -2.38 -8.02
C TYR A 47 9.07 -3.35 -7.36
N PRO A 48 9.04 -4.63 -7.77
CA PRO A 48 8.14 -5.62 -7.18
C PRO A 48 8.40 -5.86 -5.69
N THR A 49 9.63 -5.64 -5.22
CA THR A 49 9.99 -5.71 -3.80
C THR A 49 9.28 -4.64 -2.97
N ASP A 50 9.21 -3.41 -3.47
CA ASP A 50 8.49 -2.31 -2.83
C ASP A 50 7.00 -2.60 -2.79
N ILE A 51 6.44 -3.05 -3.92
CA ILE A 51 5.01 -3.38 -4.02
C ILE A 51 4.64 -4.47 -3.00
N ARG A 52 5.48 -5.52 -2.85
CA ARG A 52 5.28 -6.54 -1.80
C ARG A 52 5.28 -5.94 -0.41
N ARG A 53 6.20 -5.03 -0.11
CA ARG A 53 6.28 -4.35 1.18
C ARG A 53 5.04 -3.50 1.45
N GLY A 54 4.54 -2.79 0.44
CA GLY A 54 3.30 -2.02 0.52
C GLY A 54 2.08 -2.91 0.76
N VAL A 55 2.00 -4.07 0.10
CA VAL A 55 0.94 -5.07 0.35
C VAL A 55 0.96 -5.55 1.80
N VAL A 56 2.13 -5.91 2.35
CA VAL A 56 2.24 -6.35 3.76
C VAL A 56 1.77 -5.27 4.73
N LEU A 57 2.13 -4.01 4.49
CA LEU A 57 1.69 -2.89 5.33
C LEU A 57 0.17 -2.67 5.27
N LEU A 58 -0.44 -2.87 4.10
CA LEU A 58 -1.89 -2.81 3.94
C LEU A 58 -2.61 -4.02 4.56
N GLU A 59 -2.00 -5.21 4.54
CA GLU A 59 -2.55 -6.39 5.23
C GLU A 59 -2.58 -6.17 6.75
N ASP A 60 -1.55 -5.57 7.31
CA ASP A 60 -1.51 -5.17 8.72
C ASP A 60 -2.62 -4.16 9.06
N LEU A 61 -2.78 -3.12 8.23
CA LEU A 61 -3.88 -2.16 8.38
C LEU A 61 -5.25 -2.81 8.22
N PHE A 62 -5.39 -3.79 7.33
CA PHE A 62 -6.62 -4.54 7.13
C PHE A 62 -6.97 -5.42 8.33
N GLN A 63 -5.97 -5.98 9.02
CA GLN A 63 -6.19 -6.74 10.25
C GLN A 63 -6.61 -5.83 11.40
N ASN A 64 -5.94 -4.67 11.54
CA ASN A 64 -6.13 -3.73 12.65
C ASN A 64 -7.29 -2.73 12.45
N GLY A 65 -7.79 -2.56 11.21
CA GLY A 65 -8.82 -1.56 10.88
C GLY A 65 -10.25 -1.99 11.17
N ASP A 66 -11.17 -1.02 11.18
CA ASP A 66 -12.61 -1.21 11.34
C ASP A 66 -13.29 -1.74 10.06
N ALA A 67 -14.47 -2.37 10.22
CA ALA A 67 -15.19 -3.02 9.12
C ALA A 67 -15.47 -2.11 7.89
N THR A 68 -15.64 -0.80 8.10
CA THR A 68 -15.80 0.19 7.03
C THR A 68 -14.49 0.40 6.26
N THR A 69 -13.38 0.64 6.98
CA THR A 69 -12.05 0.85 6.40
C THR A 69 -11.46 -0.39 5.75
N LYS A 70 -11.85 -1.59 6.22
CA LYS A 70 -11.45 -2.87 5.62
C LYS A 70 -11.85 -2.98 4.16
N ARG A 71 -13.01 -2.42 3.78
CA ARG A 71 -13.48 -2.43 2.39
C ARG A 71 -12.59 -1.58 1.48
N ASP A 72 -12.16 -0.41 1.96
CA ASP A 72 -11.19 0.42 1.26
C ASP A 72 -9.85 -0.30 1.11
N TYR A 73 -9.32 -0.88 2.20
CA TYR A 73 -8.05 -1.61 2.15
C TYR A 73 -8.07 -2.83 1.23
N MET A 74 -9.20 -3.56 1.15
CA MET A 74 -9.38 -4.66 0.19
C MET A 74 -9.17 -4.21 -1.26
N TYR A 75 -9.71 -3.05 -1.63
CA TYR A 75 -9.55 -2.50 -2.97
C TYR A 75 -8.07 -2.23 -3.29
N TYR A 76 -7.34 -1.61 -2.36
CA TYR A 76 -5.91 -1.33 -2.54
C TYR A 76 -5.04 -2.58 -2.53
N LEU A 77 -5.36 -3.58 -1.71
CA LEU A 77 -4.69 -4.89 -1.70
C LEU A 77 -4.86 -5.61 -3.03
N ALA A 78 -6.07 -5.59 -3.59
CA ALA A 78 -6.35 -6.21 -4.88
C ALA A 78 -5.53 -5.55 -6.02
N ILE A 79 -5.36 -4.22 -5.98
CA ILE A 79 -4.46 -3.49 -6.90
C ILE A 79 -3.00 -3.94 -6.71
N GLY A 80 -2.53 -4.03 -5.47
CA GLY A 80 -1.17 -4.49 -5.14
C GLY A 80 -0.88 -5.90 -5.68
N HIS A 81 -1.79 -6.86 -5.44
CA HIS A 81 -1.67 -8.22 -5.97
C HIS A 81 -1.74 -8.27 -7.50
N THR A 82 -2.58 -7.44 -8.12
CA THR A 82 -2.66 -7.33 -9.58
C THR A 82 -1.34 -6.83 -10.18
N LYS A 83 -0.71 -5.81 -9.58
CA LYS A 83 0.62 -5.32 -9.99
C LYS A 83 1.73 -6.35 -9.79
N LEU A 84 1.62 -7.20 -8.78
CA LEU A 84 2.53 -8.34 -8.56
C LEU A 84 2.31 -9.51 -9.52
N LYS A 85 1.35 -9.41 -10.45
CA LYS A 85 0.89 -10.48 -11.33
C LYS A 85 0.38 -11.72 -10.58
N ASP A 86 -0.01 -11.54 -9.31
CA ASP A 86 -0.61 -12.59 -8.47
C ASP A 86 -2.13 -12.56 -8.61
N TYR A 87 -2.59 -12.85 -9.84
CA TYR A 87 -3.99 -12.70 -10.23
C TYR A 87 -4.93 -13.62 -9.43
N ASN A 88 -4.44 -14.78 -8.96
CA ASN A 88 -5.23 -15.70 -8.12
C ASN A 88 -5.62 -15.05 -6.78
N LYS A 89 -4.69 -14.35 -6.12
CA LYS A 89 -5.00 -13.61 -4.89
C LYS A 89 -5.83 -12.36 -5.15
N ALA A 90 -5.53 -11.64 -6.23
CA ALA A 90 -6.32 -10.47 -6.61
C ALA A 90 -7.79 -10.83 -6.86
N LEU A 91 -8.07 -11.90 -7.61
CA LEU A 91 -9.41 -12.39 -7.88
C LEU A 91 -10.16 -12.75 -6.59
N ARG A 92 -9.50 -13.39 -5.64
CA ARG A 92 -10.09 -13.76 -4.34
C ARG A 92 -10.36 -12.55 -3.42
N LEU A 93 -9.75 -11.40 -3.68
CA LEU A 93 -10.05 -10.15 -2.97
C LEU A 93 -11.19 -9.38 -3.64
N PHE A 94 -11.43 -9.60 -4.93
CA PHE A 94 -12.55 -9.01 -5.68
C PHE A 94 -13.86 -9.82 -5.57
N PHE A 95 -13.78 -11.12 -5.28
CA PHE A 95 -14.91 -12.07 -5.16
C PHE A 95 -15.06 -12.59 -3.74
#